data_AF-A0A534G703-F1
#
_entry.id   AF-A0A534G703-F1
#
_cell.length_a   1.000
_cell.length_b   1.000
_cell.length_c   1.000
_cell.angle_alpha   90.00
_cell.angle_beta   90.00
_cell.angle_gamma   90.00
#
_symmetry.space_group_name_H-M   'P 1'
#
loop_
_entity.id
_entity.type
_entity.pdbx_description
1 polymer ?
#
loop_
_entity_poly.entity_id
_entity_poly.type
_entity_poly.pdbx_seq_one_letter_code
_entity_poly.pdbx_strand_id
1 'polypeptide(L)'
;MNSNVKTENRSAVAFSIAMLLACAVLVSSAYADDQVRSETVKFADLNVNTPAGVEALYQRIHSAAKRVCSESGTLQQSAAGACARKAEADAIEKVSLSQLTAYFRMKTGNHTQPLAANR
;
A
#
# COMPACT_ATOMS: atom_id res chain seq x y z
N MET A 1 47.49 -28.14 -18.81
CA MET A 1 47.05 -28.37 -17.42
C MET A 1 47.91 -27.50 -16.53
N ASN A 2 47.37 -26.36 -16.09
CA ASN A 2 48.10 -25.28 -15.43
C ASN A 2 47.82 -25.29 -13.93
N SER A 3 48.90 -25.38 -13.15
CA SER A 3 48.90 -25.29 -11.70
C SER A 3 48.50 -23.88 -11.23
N ASN A 4 47.67 -23.79 -10.20
CA ASN A 4 47.47 -22.55 -9.44
C ASN A 4 47.68 -22.85 -7.95
N VAL A 5 48.92 -22.67 -7.49
CA VAL A 5 49.24 -22.29 -6.11
C VAL A 5 49.05 -20.78 -6.03
N LYS A 6 48.24 -20.27 -5.08
CA LYS A 6 48.51 -18.98 -4.43
C LYS A 6 47.70 -18.76 -3.15
N THR A 7 48.39 -18.94 -2.03
CA THR A 7 48.40 -18.04 -0.87
C THR A 7 47.11 -17.90 -0.04
N GLU A 8 47.11 -18.62 1.08
CA GLU A 8 46.39 -18.24 2.29
C GLU A 8 46.88 -16.87 2.78
N ASN A 9 45.97 -15.91 2.95
CA ASN A 9 46.22 -14.72 3.75
C ASN A 9 45.09 -14.56 4.77
N ARG A 10 45.46 -14.84 6.03
CA ARG A 10 44.64 -14.66 7.22
C ARG A 10 44.33 -13.17 7.38
N SER A 11 43.06 -12.81 7.27
CA SER A 11 42.53 -11.57 7.84
C SER A 11 41.34 -11.96 8.72
N ALA A 12 41.62 -12.04 10.02
CA ALA A 12 40.61 -12.20 11.05
C ALA A 12 39.74 -10.93 11.10
N VAL A 13 38.48 -11.01 10.68
CA VAL A 13 37.48 -9.99 11.00
C VAL A 13 36.14 -10.67 11.31
N ALA A 14 35.85 -10.65 12.61
CA ALA A 14 34.56 -10.63 13.27
C ALA A 14 33.49 -11.65 12.85
N PHE A 15 33.35 -12.67 13.71
CA PHE A 15 32.08 -13.34 13.94
C PHE A 15 30.99 -12.32 14.28
N SER A 16 29.89 -12.33 13.52
CA SER A 16 28.56 -12.00 14.03
C SER A 16 27.52 -12.69 13.17
N ILE A 17 27.03 -13.81 13.73
CA ILE A 17 25.90 -14.59 13.25
C ILE A 17 24.63 -13.76 13.53
N ALA A 18 23.87 -13.43 12.50
CA ALA A 18 22.46 -13.11 12.64
C ALA A 18 21.73 -13.53 11.34
N MET A 19 21.44 -14.82 11.30
CA MET A 19 20.55 -15.44 10.33
C MET A 19 19.12 -15.01 10.68
N LEU A 20 18.48 -14.20 9.83
CA LEU A 20 17.03 -14.04 9.86
C LEU A 20 16.48 -14.48 8.51
N LEU A 21 16.15 -15.76 8.44
CA LEU A 21 15.29 -16.36 7.43
C LEU A 21 13.90 -15.71 7.54
N ALA A 22 13.59 -14.77 6.65
CA ALA A 22 12.22 -14.33 6.42
C ALA A 22 11.60 -15.19 5.30
N CYS A 23 11.24 -16.43 5.62
CA CYS A 23 10.31 -17.19 4.79
C CYS A 23 8.91 -16.59 4.97
N ALA A 24 8.54 -15.62 4.14
CA ALA A 24 7.15 -15.19 4.01
C ALA A 24 6.36 -16.31 3.27
N VAL A 25 5.96 -17.34 4.01
CA VAL A 25 4.96 -18.29 3.51
C VAL A 25 3.63 -17.56 3.50
N LEU A 26 3.28 -16.98 2.36
CA LEU A 26 1.93 -16.51 2.09
C LEU A 26 1.04 -17.74 1.90
N VAL A 27 0.46 -18.25 2.99
CA VAL A 27 -0.68 -19.17 2.89
C VAL A 27 -1.86 -18.35 2.39
N SER A 28 -2.08 -18.35 1.09
CA SER A 28 -3.31 -17.83 0.48
C SER A 28 -4.44 -18.82 0.72
N SER A 29 -5.06 -18.77 1.89
CA SER A 29 -6.34 -19.44 2.12
C SER A 29 -7.43 -18.64 1.40
N ALA A 30 -7.84 -19.12 0.23
CA ALA A 30 -8.98 -18.58 -0.51
C ALA A 30 -10.27 -18.93 0.24
N TYR A 31 -10.70 -18.05 1.14
CA TYR A 31 -12.07 -18.06 1.65
C TYR A 31 -12.86 -17.08 0.80
N ALA A 32 -13.78 -17.60 -0.02
CA ALA A 32 -14.81 -16.81 -0.68
C ALA A 32 -15.83 -16.37 0.38
N ASP A 33 -15.41 -15.41 1.17
CA ASP A 33 -16.22 -14.72 2.16
C ASP A 33 -16.57 -13.39 1.51
N ASP A 34 -17.85 -13.15 1.21
CA ASP A 34 -18.40 -11.91 0.64
C ASP A 34 -18.39 -10.81 1.73
N GLN A 35 -17.19 -10.60 2.24
CA GLN A 35 -16.86 -9.96 3.50
C GLN A 35 -16.20 -8.67 3.08
N VAL A 36 -16.89 -7.54 3.34
CA VAL A 36 -16.46 -6.21 2.88
C VAL A 36 -15.01 -5.98 3.27
N ARG A 37 -14.10 -6.11 2.30
CA ARG A 37 -12.67 -6.08 2.55
C ARG A 37 -12.28 -4.68 2.98
N SER A 38 -11.91 -4.56 4.25
CA SER A 38 -11.57 -3.29 4.87
C SER A 38 -10.15 -3.35 5.41
N GLU A 39 -9.39 -2.27 5.20
CA GLU A 39 -8.04 -2.16 5.72
C GLU A 39 -7.91 -0.89 6.57
N THR A 40 -7.32 -1.03 7.76
CA THR A 40 -7.08 0.11 8.66
C THR A 40 -5.77 0.80 8.31
N VAL A 41 -5.83 2.06 7.87
CA VAL A 41 -4.66 2.88 7.59
C VAL A 41 -4.25 3.66 8.84
N LYS A 42 -3.08 3.34 9.41
CA LYS A 42 -2.48 4.11 10.51
C LYS A 42 -1.65 5.26 9.94
N PHE A 43 -1.83 6.44 10.52
CA PHE A 43 -1.15 7.67 10.07
C PHE A 43 -0.72 8.60 11.22
N ALA A 44 -0.74 8.11 12.46
CA ALA A 44 -0.33 8.88 13.63
C ALA A 44 1.17 9.27 13.60
N ASP A 45 1.97 8.57 12.80
CA ASP A 45 3.39 8.87 12.55
C ASP A 45 3.61 10.00 11.52
N LEU A 46 2.57 10.42 10.80
CA LEU A 46 2.65 11.46 9.78
C LEU A 46 2.24 12.83 10.33
N ASN A 47 2.99 13.87 9.98
CA ASN A 47 2.57 15.24 10.23
C ASN A 47 1.62 15.73 9.13
N VAL A 48 0.32 15.46 9.31
CA VAL A 48 -0.76 15.85 8.38
C VAL A 48 -1.03 17.35 8.28
N ASN A 49 -0.25 18.19 8.98
CA ASN A 49 -0.28 19.65 8.83
C ASN A 49 0.72 20.17 7.79
N THR A 50 1.52 19.27 7.20
CA THR A 50 2.51 19.62 6.17
C THR A 50 2.08 19.03 4.82
N PRO A 51 2.40 19.69 3.69
CA PRO A 51 2.10 19.15 2.36
C PRO A 51 2.65 17.73 2.16
N ALA A 52 3.88 17.47 2.62
CA ALA A 52 4.52 16.17 2.54
C ALA A 52 3.80 15.09 3.36
N GLY A 53 3.32 15.42 4.56
CA GLY A 53 2.57 14.47 5.39
C GLY A 53 1.17 14.17 4.85
N VAL A 54 0.50 15.16 4.25
CA VAL A 54 -0.79 14.97 3.55
C VAL A 54 -0.61 14.09 2.32
N GLU A 55 0.43 14.31 1.53
CA GLU A 55 0.76 13.46 0.39
C GLU A 55 1.08 12.02 0.83
N ALA A 56 1.89 11.84 1.87
CA ALA A 56 2.21 10.53 2.41
C ALA A 56 0.94 9.79 2.89
N LEU A 57 0.02 10.49 3.55
CA LEU A 57 -1.26 9.92 3.97
C LEU A 57 -2.11 9.50 2.77
N TYR A 58 -2.24 10.38 1.77
CA TYR A 58 -2.94 10.06 0.52
C TYR A 58 -2.37 8.78 -0.13
N GLN A 59 -1.04 8.65 -0.23
CA GLN A 59 -0.41 7.48 -0.84
C GLN A 59 -0.67 6.18 -0.06
N ARG A 60 -0.74 6.26 1.28
CA ARG A 60 -1.12 5.11 2.12
C ARG A 60 -2.56 4.69 1.87
N ILE A 61 -3.48 5.65 1.80
CA ILE A 61 -4.90 5.40 1.48
C ILE A 61 -5.04 4.81 0.08
N HIS A 62 -4.39 5.40 -0.92
CA HIS A 62 -4.40 4.90 -2.30
C HIS A 62 -3.90 3.44 -2.39
N SER A 63 -2.80 3.13 -1.67
CA SER A 63 -2.25 1.77 -1.64
C SER A 63 -3.19 0.78 -0.95
N ALA A 64 -3.81 1.18 0.17
CA ALA A 64 -4.80 0.37 0.86
C ALA A 64 -6.04 0.13 -0.01
N ALA A 65 -6.55 1.17 -0.67
CA ALA A 65 -7.66 1.09 -1.61
C ALA A 65 -7.37 0.10 -2.75
N LYS A 66 -6.16 0.11 -3.31
CA LYS A 66 -5.76 -0.88 -4.32
C LYS A 66 -5.71 -2.29 -3.76
N ARG A 67 -5.19 -2.50 -2.54
CA ARG A 67 -5.12 -3.82 -1.91
C ARG A 67 -6.49 -4.42 -1.62
N VAL A 68 -7.44 -3.61 -1.15
CA VAL A 68 -8.80 -4.09 -0.90
C VAL A 68 -9.55 -4.40 -2.20
N CYS A 69 -9.20 -3.76 -3.32
CA CYS A 69 -9.86 -3.93 -4.62
C CYS A 69 -9.16 -4.91 -5.58
N SER A 70 -7.91 -5.32 -5.32
CA SER A 70 -7.07 -6.12 -6.23
C SER A 70 -7.44 -7.61 -6.35
N GLU A 71 -8.41 -8.09 -5.57
CA GLU A 71 -8.85 -9.50 -5.63
C GLU A 71 -9.92 -9.75 -6.71
N SER A 72 -10.47 -8.68 -7.29
CA SER A 72 -11.29 -8.76 -8.51
C SER A 72 -10.34 -9.21 -9.64
N GLY A 73 -10.45 -10.46 -10.09
CA GLY A 73 -9.52 -11.08 -11.04
C GLY A 73 -9.10 -10.21 -12.24
N THR A 74 -7.99 -10.59 -12.88
CA THR A 74 -7.27 -9.87 -13.95
C THR A 74 -8.12 -9.33 -15.11
N LEU A 75 -9.37 -9.76 -15.24
CA LEU A 75 -10.30 -9.36 -16.29
C LEU A 75 -11.01 -8.02 -16.00
N GLN A 76 -10.92 -7.47 -14.79
CA GLN A 76 -11.70 -6.29 -14.37
C GLN A 76 -10.84 -5.10 -13.90
N GLN A 77 -9.76 -4.77 -14.63
CA GLN A 77 -8.89 -3.62 -14.33
C GLN A 77 -9.68 -2.31 -14.16
N SER A 78 -10.75 -2.13 -14.95
CA SER A 78 -11.64 -0.96 -14.89
C SER A 78 -12.50 -0.95 -13.61
N ALA A 79 -13.02 -2.11 -13.19
CA ALA A 79 -13.78 -2.24 -11.95
C ALA A 79 -12.88 -2.08 -10.72
N ALA A 80 -11.66 -2.60 -10.75
CA ALA A 80 -10.66 -2.39 -9.69
C ALA A 80 -10.31 -0.90 -9.53
N GLY A 81 -10.21 -0.16 -10.64
CA GLY A 81 -9.99 1.29 -10.61
C GLY A 81 -11.17 2.07 -10.04
N ALA A 82 -12.41 1.69 -10.37
CA ALA A 82 -13.61 2.32 -9.79
C ALA A 82 -13.75 2.01 -8.29
N CYS A 83 -13.48 0.77 -7.90
CA CYS A 83 -13.44 0.35 -6.49
C CYS A 83 -12.40 1.16 -5.70
N ALA A 84 -11.18 1.29 -6.21
CA ALA A 84 -10.12 2.03 -5.51
C ALA A 84 -10.49 3.51 -5.31
N ARG A 85 -11.05 4.17 -6.34
CA ARG A 85 -11.51 5.57 -6.22
C ARG A 85 -12.62 5.74 -5.18
N LYS A 86 -13.57 4.80 -5.13
CA LYS A 86 -14.65 4.82 -4.13
C LYS A 86 -14.07 4.63 -2.72
N ALA A 87 -13.21 3.63 -2.54
CA ALA A 87 -12.57 3.35 -1.26
C ALA A 87 -11.71 4.53 -0.77
N GLU A 88 -11.02 5.23 -1.68
CA GLU A 88 -10.29 6.47 -1.36
C GLU A 88 -11.24 7.57 -0.87
N ALA A 89 -12.33 7.85 -1.60
CA ALA A 89 -13.29 8.87 -1.23
C ALA A 89 -13.92 8.59 0.15
N ASP A 90 -14.37 7.34 0.38
CA ASP A 90 -14.96 6.90 1.64
C ASP A 90 -13.95 7.01 2.81
N ALA A 91 -12.67 6.69 2.56
CA ALA A 91 -11.62 6.81 3.57
C ALA A 91 -11.30 8.28 3.93
N ILE A 92 -11.24 9.15 2.93
CA ILE A 92 -10.96 10.58 3.12
C ILE A 92 -12.09 11.26 3.89
N GLU A 93 -13.34 10.92 3.57
CA GLU A 93 -14.52 11.41 4.30
C GLU A 93 -14.46 11.01 5.78
N LYS A 94 -14.14 9.74 6.07
CA LYS A 94 -13.98 9.23 7.44
C LYS A 94 -12.85 9.90 8.22
N VAL A 95 -11.74 10.21 7.55
CA VAL A 95 -10.59 10.88 8.17
C VAL A 95 -10.90 12.35 8.46
N SER A 96 -11.81 12.98 7.70
CA SER A 96 -12.34 14.35 7.93
C SER A 96 -11.28 15.47 7.99
N LEU A 97 -10.13 15.25 7.34
CA LEU A 97 -9.05 16.26 7.26
C LEU A 97 -9.25 17.15 6.01
N SER A 98 -9.37 18.46 6.23
CA SER A 98 -9.59 19.45 5.17
C SER A 98 -8.44 19.50 4.16
N GLN A 99 -7.19 19.42 4.63
CA GLN A 99 -6.00 19.43 3.78
C GLN A 99 -5.93 18.18 2.88
N LEU A 100 -6.28 17.01 3.42
CA LEU A 100 -6.34 15.76 2.66
C LEU A 100 -7.44 15.79 1.60
N THR A 101 -8.60 16.33 1.96
CA THR A 101 -9.72 16.51 1.02
C THR A 101 -9.34 17.44 -0.13
N ALA A 102 -8.68 18.56 0.17
CA ALA A 102 -8.18 19.49 -0.84
C ALA A 102 -7.14 18.83 -1.76
N TYR A 103 -6.19 18.08 -1.19
CA TYR A 103 -5.18 17.34 -1.94
C TYR A 103 -5.81 16.28 -2.86
N PHE A 104 -6.78 15.52 -2.36
CA PHE A 104 -7.53 14.55 -3.16
C PHE A 104 -8.21 15.23 -4.34
N ARG A 105 -9.00 16.30 -4.11
CA ARG A 105 -9.70 17.03 -5.18
C ARG A 105 -8.77 17.56 -6.26
N MET A 106 -7.57 18.02 -5.88
CA MET A 106 -6.54 18.45 -6.83
C MET A 106 -6.06 17.28 -7.69
N LYS A 107 -5.88 16.09 -7.10
CA LYS A 107 -5.34 14.90 -7.77
C LYS A 107 -6.37 14.15 -8.63
N THR A 108 -7.62 14.08 -8.19
CA THR A 108 -8.73 13.49 -8.97
C THR A 108 -9.33 14.46 -9.99
N GLY A 109 -8.87 15.72 -10.01
CA GLY A 109 -9.25 16.72 -11.00
C GLY A 109 -10.75 16.94 -11.12
N ASN A 110 -11.43 17.44 -10.08
CA ASN A 110 -12.86 17.81 -10.11
C ASN A 110 -13.86 16.75 -10.67
N HIS A 111 -13.44 15.50 -10.89
CA HIS A 111 -14.27 14.38 -11.38
C HIS A 111 -14.98 13.65 -10.23
N THR A 112 -15.13 14.29 -9.07
CA THR A 112 -16.05 13.82 -8.04
C THR A 112 -17.47 14.17 -8.47
N GLN A 113 -17.94 13.49 -9.51
CA GLN A 113 -19.38 13.32 -9.67
C GLN A 113 -19.83 12.55 -8.42
N PRO A 114 -20.71 13.11 -7.59
CA PRO A 114 -21.08 12.51 -6.33
C PRO A 114 -21.67 11.14 -6.65
N LEU A 115 -21.02 10.08 -6.14
CA LEU A 115 -21.56 8.73 -6.07
C LEU A 115 -22.65 8.71 -5.00
N ALA A 116 -23.67 9.54 -5.19
CA ALA A 116 -24.86 9.64 -4.39
C ALA A 116 -26.05 9.62 -5.35
N ALA A 117 -26.43 8.42 -5.77
CA ALA A 117 -27.79 8.03 -6.13
C ALA A 117 -27.68 6.66 -6.77
N ASN A 118 -28.10 5.63 -6.04
CA ASN A 118 -28.88 4.50 -6.52
C ASN A 118 -29.37 3.81 -5.23
N ARG A 119 -30.49 4.34 -4.74
CA ARG A 119 -31.32 3.77 -3.69
C ARG A 119 -32.10 2.60 -4.29
#